data_AF-A0A3N0BQQ4-F1
#
_entry.id   AF-A0A3N0BQQ4-F1
#
_cell.length_a   1.000
_cell.length_b   1.000
_cell.length_c   1.000
_cell.angle_alpha   90.00
_cell.angle_beta   90.00
_cell.angle_gamma   90.00
#
_symmetry.space_group_name_H-M   'P 1'
#
loop_
_entity.id
_entity.type
_entity.pdbx_description
1 polymer ?
#
loop_
_entity_poly.entity_id
_entity_poly.type
_entity_poly.pdbx_seq_one_letter_code
_entity_poly.pdbx_strand_id
1 'polypeptide(L)' 'MTEQEIIKAISKVEGIGGMTVNERLYVCGLMDEFDKALIVDKNKAKKILELLGVDKPSIEKIVAK' A
#
# COMPACT_ATOMS: atom_id res chain seq x y z
N MET A 1 5.99 10.02 3.72
CA MET A 1 5.97 10.20 2.26
C MET A 1 4.73 10.97 1.85
N THR A 2 4.89 11.79 0.82
CA THR A 2 3.78 12.45 0.11
C THR A 2 3.15 11.47 -0.88
N GLU A 3 1.92 11.71 -1.32
CA GLU A 3 1.23 10.85 -2.30
C GLU A 3 2.05 10.65 -3.59
N GLN A 4 2.77 11.67 -4.03
CA GLN A 4 3.64 11.59 -5.22
C GLN A 4 4.80 10.61 -5.04
N GLU A 5 5.43 10.60 -3.87
CA GLU A 5 6.53 9.67 -3.57
C GLU A 5 6.02 8.23 -3.50
N ILE A 6 4.80 8.02 -2.98
CA ILE A 6 4.15 6.70 -2.93
C ILE A 6 3.90 6.17 -4.34
N ILE A 7 3.30 6.99 -5.21
CA ILE A 7 3.05 6.63 -6.62
C ILE A 7 4.37 6.32 -7.34
N LYS A 8 5.40 7.14 -7.11
CA LYS A 8 6.72 6.95 -7.71
C LYS A 8 7.40 5.67 -7.24
N ALA A 9 7.29 5.33 -5.96
CA ALA A 9 7.81 4.09 -5.39
C ALA A 9 7.12 2.87 -6.01
N ILE A 10 5.78 2.89 -6.10
CA ILE A 10 4.99 1.81 -6.69
C ILE A 10 5.29 1.66 -8.18
N SER A 11 5.33 2.78 -8.90
CA SER A 11 5.62 2.79 -10.34
C SER A 11 7.04 2.36 -10.68
N LYS A 12 7.96 2.38 -9.71
CA LYS A 12 9.34 1.91 -9.86
C LYS A 12 9.46 0.38 -9.71
N VAL A 13 8.44 -0.29 -9.17
CA VAL A 13 8.42 -1.74 -9.00
C VAL A 13 7.74 -2.39 -10.21
N GLU A 14 8.54 -2.83 -11.18
CA GLU A 14 8.05 -3.67 -12.28
C GLU A 14 7.85 -5.12 -11.78
N GLY A 15 6.72 -5.74 -12.12
CA GLY A 15 6.47 -7.17 -11.82
C GLY A 15 5.74 -7.48 -10.51
N ILE A 16 4.86 -6.60 -10.04
CA ILE A 16 4.04 -6.81 -8.83
C ILE A 16 2.96 -7.92 -8.94
N GLY A 17 2.71 -8.45 -10.14
CA GLY A 17 1.63 -9.41 -10.40
C GLY A 17 1.73 -10.75 -9.64
N GLY A 18 2.94 -11.15 -9.23
CA GLY A 18 3.18 -12.40 -8.47
C GLY A 18 3.42 -12.20 -6.97
N MET A 19 3.54 -10.96 -6.51
CA MET A 19 3.87 -10.65 -5.12
C MET A 19 2.63 -10.51 -4.25
N THR A 20 2.72 -10.96 -3.00
CA THR A 20 1.69 -10.65 -1.99
C THR A 20 1.70 -9.15 -1.65
N VAL A 21 0.61 -8.66 -1.10
CA VAL A 21 0.46 -7.24 -0.69
C VAL A 21 1.60 -6.79 0.21
N ASN A 22 1.99 -7.64 1.16
CA ASN A 22 3.03 -7.34 2.14
C ASN A 22 4.41 -7.23 1.48
N GLU A 23 4.69 -8.08 0.49
CA GLU A 23 5.92 -8.00 -0.31
C GLU A 23 5.94 -6.72 -1.16
N ARG A 24 4.83 -6.32 -1.79
CA ARG A 24 4.81 -5.06 -2.54
C ARG A 24 5.04 -3.85 -1.64
N LEU A 25 4.41 -3.83 -0.47
CA LEU A 25 4.64 -2.81 0.56
C LEU A 25 6.11 -2.76 0.99
N TYR A 26 6.75 -3.92 1.16
CA TYR A 26 8.16 -4.03 1.49
C TYR A 26 9.06 -3.49 0.39
N VAL A 27 8.87 -3.94 -0.86
CA VAL A 27 9.70 -3.55 -2.02
C VAL A 27 9.53 -2.06 -2.35
N CYS A 28 8.33 -1.51 -2.16
CA CYS A 28 8.08 -0.07 -2.33
C CYS A 28 8.59 0.77 -1.15
N GLY A 29 9.06 0.17 -0.04
CA GLY A 29 9.42 0.89 1.18
C GLY A 29 8.23 1.56 1.89
N LEU A 30 7.02 1.11 1.60
CA LEU A 30 5.77 1.68 2.11
C LEU A 30 5.29 1.00 3.39
N MET A 31 5.98 -0.04 3.87
CA MET A 31 5.58 -0.81 5.04
C MET A 31 5.39 0.07 6.29
N ASP A 32 6.37 0.91 6.61
CA ASP A 32 6.32 1.82 7.77
C ASP A 32 5.26 2.91 7.62
N GLU A 33 5.12 3.45 6.40
CA GLU A 33 4.11 4.46 6.07
C GLU A 33 2.69 3.90 6.17
N PHE A 34 2.50 2.65 5.71
CA PHE A 34 1.24 1.94 5.73
C PHE A 34 0.84 1.55 7.15
N ASP A 35 1.77 1.08 7.97
CA ASP A 35 1.52 0.75 9.38
C ASP A 35 1.11 2.00 10.17
N LYS A 36 1.84 3.12 9.99
CA LYS A 36 1.45 4.42 10.55
C LYS A 36 0.09 4.88 10.04
N ALA A 37 -0.18 4.73 8.75
CA ALA A 37 -1.47 5.09 8.16
C ALA A 37 -2.60 4.23 8.72
N LEU A 38 -2.40 2.93 8.96
CA LEU A 38 -3.42 2.07 9.56
C LEU A 38 -3.88 2.57 10.94
N ILE A 39 -2.95 3.13 11.72
CA ILE A 39 -3.20 3.66 13.07
C ILE A 39 -3.77 5.07 13.03
N VAL A 40 -3.17 5.95 12.22
CA VAL A 40 -3.47 7.40 12.22
C VAL A 40 -4.55 7.77 11.22
N ASP A 41 -4.49 7.22 9.99
CA ASP A 41 -5.33 7.62 8.87
C ASP A 41 -5.65 6.42 7.95
N LYS A 42 -6.74 5.72 8.29
CA LYS A 42 -7.22 4.56 7.55
C LYS A 42 -7.51 4.89 6.07
N ASN A 43 -7.83 6.13 5.72
CA ASN A 43 -8.02 6.54 4.32
C ASN A 43 -6.70 6.53 3.54
N LYS A 44 -5.62 7.02 4.16
CA LYS A 44 -4.28 6.95 3.57
C LYS A 44 -3.83 5.49 3.37
N ALA A 45 -4.13 4.60 4.34
CA ALA A 45 -3.85 3.17 4.22
C ALA A 45 -4.62 2.53 3.04
N LYS A 46 -5.91 2.86 2.88
CA LYS A 46 -6.72 2.42 1.73
C LYS A 46 -6.12 2.88 0.41
N LYS A 47 -5.75 4.16 0.28
CA LYS A 47 -5.12 4.72 -0.93
C LYS A 47 -3.84 3.98 -1.31
N ILE A 48 -2.97 3.68 -0.34
CA ILE A 48 -1.72 2.94 -0.59
C ILE A 48 -2.03 1.57 -1.21
N LEU A 49 -3.00 0.85 -0.64
CA LEU A 49 -3.38 -0.47 -1.15
C LEU A 49 -4.09 -0.40 -2.52
N GLU A 50 -4.93 0.61 -2.76
CA GLU A 50 -5.53 0.83 -4.08
C GLU A 50 -4.46 1.10 -5.14
N LEU A 51 -3.47 1.94 -4.83
CA LEU A 51 -2.35 2.22 -5.73
C LEU A 51 -1.48 0.99 -6.00
N LEU A 52 -1.38 0.09 -5.01
CA LEU A 52 -0.69 -1.20 -5.15
C LEU A 52 -1.46 -2.22 -5.99
N GLY A 53 -2.69 -1.91 -6.43
CA GLY A 53 -3.53 -2.82 -7.20
C GLY A 53 -4.13 -3.93 -6.36
N VAL A 54 -4.44 -3.65 -5.08
CA VAL A 54 -5.15 -4.58 -4.19
C VAL A 54 -6.65 -4.40 -4.37
N ASP A 55 -7.40 -5.50 -4.41
CA ASP A 55 -8.85 -5.45 -4.50
C ASP A 55 -9.48 -4.78 -3.27
N LYS A 56 -10.48 -3.92 -3.53
CA LYS A 56 -11.29 -3.26 -2.49
C LYS A 56 -11.73 -4.18 -1.34
N PRO A 57 -12.27 -5.39 -1.56
CA PRO A 57 -12.63 -6.30 -0.47
C PRO A 57 -11.43 -6.73 0.39
N SER A 58 -10.25 -6.92 -0.21
CA SER A 58 -9.02 -7.24 0.53
C SER A 58 -8.55 -6.04 1.33
N ILE A 59 -8.63 -4.84 0.77
CA ILE A 59 -8.32 -3.57 1.44
C ILE A 59 -9.18 -3.40 2.68
N GLU A 60 -10.49 -3.60 2.56
CA GLU A 60 -11.39 -3.48 3.70
C GLU A 60 -11.06 -4.50 4.79
N LYS A 61 -10.73 -5.75 4.44
CA LYS A 61 -10.29 -6.74 5.43
C LYS A 61 -9.00 -6.36 6.16
N ILE A 62 -8.05 -5.73 5.46
CA ILE A 62 -6.76 -5.33 6.05
C ILE A 62 -6.96 -4.10 6.97
N VAL A 63 -7.76 -3.12 6.54
CA VAL A 63 -7.96 -1.84 7.24
C VAL A 63 -9.05 -1.93 8.33
N ALA A 64 -9.96 -2.91 8.24
CA ALA A 64 -10.98 -3.18 9.27
C ALA A 64 -10.43 -3.96 10.47
N LYS A 65 -9.15 -4.38 10.42
CA LYS A 65 -8.43 -4.89 11.59
C LYS A 65 -8.12 -3.75 12.57
#